data_AF-A0A929MSE6-F1
#
_entry.id   AF-A0A929MSE6-F1
#
_cell.length_a   1.000
_cell.length_b   1.000
_cell.length_c   1.000
_cell.angle_alpha   90.00
_cell.angle_beta   90.00
_cell.angle_gamma   90.00
#
_symmetry.space_group_name_H-M   'P 1'
#
loop_
_entity.id
_entity.type
_entity.pdbx_description
1 polymer ?
#
loop_
_entity_poly.entity_id
_entity_poly.type
_entity_poly.pdbx_seq_one_letter_code
_entity_poly.pdbx_strand_id
1 'polypeptide(L)'
;MLAAMWQFIKRYPMTYLIILLSIIADYILLVIPTRVTQAIIDAMADHSLTGQSLALFIGIILVVSVGQYTSEYLWMSRLFSQSAFYIKEVKLNLYQKIISMRIQFFEKFRSGDMMTRFTSDVRGIEDFMGYGLMGFLLSAGTYFIIIPIMLSISWKVTLLALIPSSLILLPLVILTRRQEEAVTQQRDAVAALSNEVLEVIEGIRVTRAYGNKQEASQRFQAKTRDLASKAIRIMYYQAAFGRLSITIMSLTAALVIG
;
A
#
# COMPACT_ATOMS: atom_id res chain seq x y z
N MET A 1 9.19 -12.40 14.71
CA MET A 1 7.92 -11.97 14.07
C MET A 1 7.56 -12.84 12.87
N LEU A 2 8.38 -12.87 11.80
CA LEU A 2 8.13 -13.69 10.60
C LEU A 2 7.91 -15.18 10.90
N ALA A 3 8.67 -15.76 11.84
CA ALA A 3 8.48 -17.15 12.25
C ALA A 3 7.11 -17.43 12.88
N ALA A 4 6.57 -16.49 13.68
CA ALA A 4 5.26 -16.64 14.31
C ALA A 4 4.12 -16.53 13.28
N MET A 5 4.25 -15.59 12.33
CA MET A 5 3.32 -15.48 11.20
C MET A 5 3.35 -16.76 10.35
N TRP A 6 4.54 -17.28 10.06
CA TRP A 6 4.70 -18.53 9.31
C TRP A 6 4.08 -19.74 10.02
N GLN A 7 4.21 -19.82 11.34
CA GLN A 7 3.54 -20.84 12.14
C GLN A 7 2.02 -20.72 12.07
N PHE A 8 1.47 -19.50 12.10
CA PHE A 8 0.04 -19.27 11.93
C PHE A 8 -0.44 -19.68 10.53
N ILE A 9 0.28 -19.30 9.47
CA ILE A 9 -0.04 -19.70 8.09
C ILE A 9 -0.08 -21.24 7.97
N LYS A 10 0.90 -21.92 8.57
CA LYS A 10 0.96 -23.39 8.62
C LYS A 10 -0.18 -24.04 9.39
N ARG A 11 -0.82 -23.33 10.32
CA ARG A 11 -2.00 -23.81 11.08
C ARG A 11 -3.26 -23.84 10.21
N TYR A 12 -3.33 -22.99 9.18
CA TYR A 12 -4.49 -22.88 8.28
C TYR A 12 -4.13 -23.16 6.80
N PRO A 13 -3.51 -24.32 6.49
CA PRO A 13 -2.95 -24.57 5.16
C PRO A 13 -4.01 -24.54 4.06
N MET A 14 -5.23 -25.04 4.33
CA MET A 14 -6.32 -25.05 3.35
C MET A 14 -6.80 -23.64 3.00
N THR A 15 -6.86 -22.73 3.97
CA THR A 15 -7.29 -21.34 3.70
C THR A 15 -6.28 -20.63 2.81
N TYR A 16 -4.98 -20.76 3.13
CA TYR A 16 -3.92 -20.15 2.32
C TYR A 16 -3.75 -20.82 0.96
N LEU A 17 -4.04 -22.12 0.86
CA LEU A 17 -4.12 -22.81 -0.43
C LEU A 17 -5.27 -22.26 -1.28
N ILE A 18 -6.46 -22.05 -0.71
CA ILE A 18 -7.60 -21.44 -1.42
C ILE A 18 -7.24 -20.02 -1.88
N ILE A 19 -6.63 -19.20 -1.01
CA ILE A 19 -6.16 -17.85 -1.38
C ILE A 19 -5.20 -17.94 -2.57
N LEU A 20 -4.19 -18.83 -2.50
CA LEU A 20 -3.21 -19.01 -3.57
C LEU A 20 -3.87 -19.45 -4.88
N LEU A 21 -4.74 -20.45 -4.84
CA LEU A 21 -5.44 -20.97 -6.03
C LEU A 21 -6.38 -19.93 -6.63
N SER A 22 -7.09 -19.15 -5.81
CA SER A 22 -7.93 -18.05 -6.29
C SER A 22 -7.10 -16.93 -6.93
N ILE A 23 -5.94 -16.58 -6.37
CA ILE A 23 -5.03 -15.60 -6.99
C ILE A 23 -4.51 -16.13 -8.33
N ILE A 24 -4.09 -17.39 -8.39
CA ILE A 24 -3.65 -18.02 -9.66
C ILE A 24 -4.79 -18.02 -10.69
N ALA A 25 -6.00 -18.39 -10.28
CA ALA A 25 -7.17 -18.37 -11.14
C ALA A 25 -7.45 -16.96 -11.67
N ASP A 26 -7.32 -15.92 -10.83
CA ASP A 26 -7.50 -14.53 -11.24
C ASP A 26 -6.50 -14.11 -12.33
N TYR A 27 -5.21 -14.45 -12.15
CA TYR A 27 -4.19 -14.20 -13.16
C TYR A 27 -4.40 -14.96 -14.47
N ILE A 28 -4.92 -16.20 -14.42
CA ILE A 28 -5.23 -16.98 -15.62
C ILE A 28 -6.44 -16.37 -16.34
N LEU A 29 -7.49 -16.02 -15.60
CA LEU A 29 -8.69 -15.41 -16.15
C LEU A 29 -8.39 -14.06 -16.80
N LEU A 30 -7.40 -13.31 -16.30
CA LEU A 30 -6.96 -12.04 -16.88
C LEU A 30 -6.47 -12.16 -18.34
N VAL A 31 -5.99 -13.33 -18.76
CA VAL A 31 -5.48 -13.55 -20.13
C VAL A 31 -6.62 -13.68 -21.15
N ILE A 32 -7.78 -14.16 -20.72
CA ILE A 32 -8.89 -14.48 -21.62
C ILE A 32 -9.44 -13.22 -22.31
N PRO A 33 -9.76 -12.11 -21.60
CA PRO A 33 -10.22 -10.89 -22.24
C PRO A 33 -9.23 -10.36 -23.28
N THR A 34 -7.92 -10.39 -23.00
CA THR A 34 -6.90 -9.95 -23.95
C THR A 34 -6.93 -10.77 -25.25
N ARG A 35 -7.05 -12.10 -25.14
CA ARG A 35 -7.16 -12.99 -26.32
C ARG A 35 -8.47 -12.79 -27.08
N VAL A 36 -9.58 -12.57 -26.36
CA VAL A 36 -10.87 -12.27 -26.99
C VAL A 36 -10.81 -10.93 -27.72
N THR A 37 -10.21 -9.90 -27.13
CA THR A 37 -10.02 -8.60 -27.80
C THR A 37 -9.15 -8.73 -29.06
N GLN A 38 -8.07 -9.52 -29.01
CA GLN A 38 -7.27 -9.83 -30.22
C GLN A 38 -8.11 -10.50 -31.31
N ALA A 39 -8.87 -11.54 -30.95
CA ALA A 39 -9.73 -12.25 -31.91
C ALA A 39 -10.83 -11.35 -32.51
N ILE A 40 -11.38 -10.41 -31.72
CA ILE A 40 -12.32 -9.41 -32.23
C ILE A 40 -11.62 -8.51 -33.25
N ILE A 41 -10.43 -7.98 -32.94
CA ILE A 41 -9.68 -7.09 -33.83
C ILE A 41 -9.32 -7.80 -35.15
N ASP A 42 -8.85 -9.05 -35.08
CA ASP A 42 -8.51 -9.83 -36.27
C ASP A 42 -9.75 -10.08 -37.14
N ALA A 43 -10.87 -10.45 -36.51
CA ALA A 43 -12.13 -10.65 -37.23
C ALA A 43 -12.74 -9.35 -37.78
N MET A 44 -12.46 -8.19 -37.17
CA MET A 44 -12.79 -6.86 -37.73
C MET A 44 -11.96 -6.59 -38.98
N ALA A 45 -10.65 -6.86 -38.91
CA ALA A 45 -9.72 -6.63 -40.01
C ALA A 45 -10.04 -7.52 -41.23
N ASP A 46 -10.44 -8.77 -40.98
CA ASP A 46 -10.81 -9.74 -42.01
C ASP A 46 -12.26 -9.58 -42.53
N HIS A 47 -13.00 -8.56 -42.05
CA HIS A 47 -14.43 -8.34 -42.34
C HIS A 47 -15.32 -9.57 -42.10
N SER A 48 -14.89 -10.50 -41.24
CA SER A 48 -15.55 -11.79 -40.97
C SER A 48 -16.41 -11.79 -39.71
N LEU A 49 -16.49 -10.65 -39.00
CA LEU A 49 -17.31 -10.51 -37.82
C LEU A 49 -18.79 -10.65 -38.11
N THR A 50 -19.39 -11.65 -37.48
CA THR A 50 -20.83 -11.85 -37.46
C THR A 50 -21.43 -11.38 -36.13
N GLY A 51 -22.72 -11.05 -36.12
CA GLY A 51 -23.42 -10.73 -34.86
C GLY A 51 -23.39 -11.89 -33.85
N GLN A 52 -23.34 -13.13 -34.34
CA GLN A 52 -23.24 -14.33 -33.50
C GLN A 52 -21.87 -14.47 -32.84
N SER A 53 -20.76 -14.26 -33.58
CA SER A 53 -19.41 -14.27 -32.99
C SER A 53 -19.24 -13.16 -31.96
N LEU A 54 -19.80 -11.97 -32.22
CA LEU A 54 -19.77 -10.86 -31.28
C LEU A 54 -20.53 -11.18 -29.98
N ALA A 55 -21.74 -11.74 -30.09
CA ALA A 55 -22.52 -12.17 -28.93
C ALA A 55 -21.78 -13.23 -28.09
N LEU A 56 -21.09 -14.18 -28.75
CA LEU A 56 -20.28 -15.19 -28.09
C LEU A 56 -19.09 -14.56 -27.34
N PHE A 57 -18.37 -13.62 -27.95
CA PHE A 57 -17.27 -12.92 -27.29
C PHE A 57 -17.72 -12.12 -26.07
N ILE A 58 -18.85 -11.39 -26.20
CA ILE A 58 -19.46 -10.68 -25.07
C ILE A 58 -19.85 -11.66 -23.96
N GLY A 59 -20.45 -12.80 -24.31
CA GLY A 59 -20.79 -13.86 -23.35
C GLY A 59 -19.57 -14.40 -22.60
N ILE A 60 -18.46 -14.67 -23.31
CA ILE A 60 -17.20 -15.09 -22.70
C ILE A 60 -16.68 -14.02 -21.73
N ILE A 61 -16.63 -12.75 -22.16
CA ILE A 61 -16.15 -11.64 -21.32
C ILE A 61 -17.00 -11.50 -20.06
N LEU A 62 -18.33 -11.64 -20.16
CA LEU A 62 -19.24 -11.58 -19.02
C LEU A 62 -18.97 -12.71 -18.02
N VAL A 63 -18.87 -13.95 -18.52
CA VAL A 63 -18.59 -15.12 -17.66
C VAL A 63 -17.23 -14.99 -16.97
N VAL A 64 -16.21 -14.56 -17.72
CA VAL A 64 -14.87 -14.34 -17.17
C VAL A 64 -14.88 -13.22 -16.14
N SER A 65 -15.54 -12.09 -16.41
CA SER A 65 -15.66 -10.98 -15.47
C SER A 65 -16.30 -11.41 -14.14
N VAL A 66 -17.36 -12.22 -14.20
CA VAL A 66 -18.00 -12.78 -13.00
C VAL A 66 -17.04 -13.73 -12.27
N GLY A 67 -16.29 -14.55 -13.01
CA GLY A 67 -15.26 -15.43 -12.47
C GLY A 67 -14.14 -14.67 -11.76
N GLN A 68 -13.63 -13.59 -12.37
CA GLN A 68 -12.61 -12.72 -11.79
C GLN A 68 -13.12 -12.06 -10.51
N TYR A 69 -14.29 -11.42 -10.57
CA TYR A 69 -14.90 -10.80 -9.39
C TYR A 69 -15.08 -11.79 -8.23
N THR A 70 -15.56 -13.00 -8.55
CA THR A 70 -15.73 -14.05 -7.54
C THR A 70 -14.37 -14.46 -6.98
N SER A 71 -13.37 -14.70 -7.82
CA SER A 71 -12.04 -15.09 -7.37
C SER A 71 -11.41 -14.01 -6.49
N GLU A 72 -11.51 -12.75 -6.91
CA GLU A 72 -11.02 -11.58 -6.18
C GLU A 72 -11.67 -11.47 -4.82
N TYR A 73 -13.00 -11.54 -4.78
CA TYR A 73 -13.75 -11.54 -3.54
C TYR A 73 -13.34 -12.69 -2.61
N LEU A 74 -13.17 -13.90 -3.15
CA LEU A 74 -12.83 -15.10 -2.36
C LEU A 74 -11.42 -15.04 -1.75
N TRP A 75 -10.40 -14.59 -2.49
CA TRP A 75 -9.05 -14.50 -1.94
C TRP A 75 -8.93 -13.30 -1.00
N MET A 76 -9.51 -12.15 -1.35
CA MET A 76 -9.41 -10.93 -0.55
C MET A 76 -10.13 -11.09 0.79
N SER A 77 -11.39 -11.55 0.78
CA SER A 77 -12.16 -11.76 2.00
C SER A 77 -11.48 -12.74 2.96
N ARG A 78 -10.93 -13.86 2.44
CA ARG A 78 -10.21 -14.84 3.26
C ARG A 78 -8.90 -14.29 3.81
N LEU A 79 -8.10 -13.60 3.00
CA LEU A 79 -6.83 -13.04 3.46
C LEU A 79 -7.03 -12.05 4.61
N PHE A 80 -7.94 -11.09 4.44
CA PHE A 80 -8.22 -10.10 5.49
C PHE A 80 -8.92 -10.70 6.70
N SER A 81 -9.79 -11.70 6.51
CA SER A 81 -10.37 -12.45 7.65
C SER A 81 -9.28 -13.17 8.46
N GLN A 82 -8.31 -13.81 7.80
CA GLN A 82 -7.21 -14.48 8.49
C GLN A 82 -6.25 -13.49 9.17
N SER A 83 -6.01 -12.33 8.58
CA SER A 83 -5.30 -11.25 9.26
C SER A 83 -6.01 -10.83 10.56
N ALA A 84 -7.33 -10.66 10.50
CA ALA A 84 -8.16 -10.33 11.67
C ALA A 84 -8.17 -11.44 12.75
N PHE A 85 -8.16 -12.71 12.35
CA PHE A 85 -8.05 -13.82 13.31
C PHE A 85 -6.66 -13.89 13.94
N TYR A 86 -5.61 -13.69 13.16
CA TYR A 86 -4.24 -13.63 13.69
C TYR A 86 -4.07 -12.49 14.69
N ILE A 87 -4.57 -11.29 14.37
CA ILE A 87 -4.43 -10.15 15.27
C ILE A 87 -5.22 -10.34 16.57
N LYS A 88 -6.37 -11.01 16.50
CA LYS A 88 -7.12 -11.43 17.70
C LYS A 88 -6.26 -12.34 18.58
N GLU A 89 -5.62 -13.35 18.01
CA GLU A 89 -4.74 -14.27 18.75
C GLU A 89 -3.53 -13.55 19.36
N VAL A 90 -2.90 -12.65 18.61
CA VAL A 90 -1.80 -11.81 19.11
C VAL A 90 -2.25 -10.94 20.29
N LYS A 91 -3.40 -10.25 20.18
CA LYS A 91 -3.93 -9.41 21.26
C LYS A 91 -4.27 -10.22 22.51
N LEU A 92 -4.87 -11.40 22.36
CA LEU A 92 -5.17 -12.29 23.48
C LEU A 92 -3.90 -12.78 24.17
N ASN A 93 -2.91 -13.25 23.41
CA ASN A 93 -1.63 -13.71 23.94
C ASN A 93 -0.86 -12.58 24.64
N LEU A 94 -0.86 -11.39 24.05
CA LEU A 94 -0.22 -10.21 24.63
C LEU A 94 -0.91 -9.79 25.93
N TYR A 95 -2.24 -9.76 25.95
CA TYR A 95 -3.01 -9.45 27.15
C TYR A 95 -2.74 -10.45 28.29
N GLN A 96 -2.84 -11.75 28.00
CA GLN A 96 -2.52 -12.81 28.97
C GLN A 96 -1.09 -12.68 29.50
N LYS A 97 -0.14 -12.36 28.63
CA LYS A 97 1.24 -12.15 29.04
C LYS A 97 1.38 -10.95 29.96
N ILE A 98 0.75 -9.82 29.65
CA ILE A 98 0.80 -8.59 30.46
C ILE A 98 0.25 -8.85 31.86
N ILE A 99 -0.94 -9.45 32.00
CA ILE A 99 -1.55 -9.69 33.32
C ILE A 99 -0.76 -10.71 34.17
N SER A 100 0.04 -11.57 33.54
CA SER A 100 0.90 -12.54 34.23
C SER A 100 2.26 -11.98 34.68
N MET A 101 2.60 -10.74 34.32
CA MET A 101 3.90 -10.17 34.64
C MET A 101 4.02 -9.74 36.10
N ARG A 102 5.23 -9.82 36.66
CA ARG A 102 5.54 -9.38 38.02
C ARG A 102 5.50 -7.85 38.12
N ILE A 103 5.21 -7.32 39.30
CA ILE A 103 5.16 -5.88 39.59
C ILE A 103 6.43 -5.14 39.13
N GLN A 104 7.61 -5.75 39.30
CA GLN A 104 8.92 -5.23 38.85
C GLN A 104 8.96 -4.86 37.35
N PHE A 105 8.16 -5.54 36.52
CA PHE A 105 8.04 -5.20 35.10
C PHE A 105 7.34 -3.84 34.92
N PHE A 106 6.29 -3.59 35.69
CA PHE A 106 5.52 -2.34 35.65
C PHE A 106 6.25 -1.17 36.31
N GLU A 107 7.22 -1.43 37.19
CA GLU A 107 8.14 -0.40 37.70
C GLU A 107 9.18 0.02 36.64
N LYS A 108 9.58 -0.91 35.76
CA LYS A 108 10.61 -0.66 34.73
C LYS A 108 10.05 -0.06 33.44
N PHE A 109 8.84 -0.43 33.04
CA PHE A 109 8.22 0.01 31.78
C PHE A 109 7.01 0.90 32.04
N ARG A 110 6.89 2.01 31.32
CA ARG A 110 5.75 2.93 31.48
C ARG A 110 4.48 2.32 30.87
N SER A 111 3.34 2.54 31.51
CA SER A 111 2.03 2.10 31.00
C SER A 111 1.71 2.65 29.60
N GLY A 112 2.13 3.88 29.31
CA GLY A 112 1.99 4.49 27.98
C GLY A 112 2.76 3.77 26.88
N ASP A 113 3.97 3.28 27.17
CA ASP A 113 4.78 2.51 26.22
C ASP A 113 4.11 1.16 25.93
N MET A 114 3.58 0.50 26.96
CA MET A 114 2.82 -0.75 26.81
C MET A 114 1.57 -0.55 25.96
N MET A 115 0.82 0.54 26.20
CA MET A 115 -0.38 0.86 25.43
C MET A 115 -0.03 1.16 23.96
N THR A 116 1.06 1.86 23.71
CA THR A 116 1.55 2.12 22.33
C THR A 116 1.89 0.83 21.61
N ARG A 117 2.61 -0.10 22.27
CA ARG A 117 2.91 -1.43 21.70
C ARG A 117 1.64 -2.26 21.45
N PHE A 118 0.69 -2.23 22.38
CA PHE A 118 -0.57 -2.97 22.27
C PHE A 118 -1.47 -2.45 21.15
N THR A 119 -1.33 -1.17 20.77
CA THR A 119 -2.18 -0.53 19.77
C THR A 119 -1.46 -0.34 18.44
N SER A 120 -0.41 0.47 18.40
CA SER A 120 0.31 0.86 17.20
C SER A 120 1.12 -0.28 16.60
N ASP A 121 1.97 -0.94 17.39
CA ASP A 121 2.84 -2.01 16.86
C ASP A 121 2.01 -3.21 16.42
N VAL A 122 0.98 -3.56 17.20
CA VAL A 122 -0.01 -4.58 16.85
C VAL A 122 -0.75 -4.21 15.56
N ARG A 123 -1.18 -2.96 15.38
CA ARG A 123 -1.76 -2.52 14.09
C ARG A 123 -0.77 -2.66 12.93
N GLY A 124 0.50 -2.32 13.12
CA GLY A 124 1.53 -2.55 12.10
C GLY A 124 1.67 -4.03 11.71
N ILE A 125 1.50 -4.95 12.66
CA ILE A 125 1.48 -6.39 12.39
C ILE A 125 0.22 -6.79 11.60
N GLU A 126 -0.94 -6.23 11.93
CA GLU A 126 -2.21 -6.44 11.22
C GLU A 126 -2.11 -5.96 9.75
N ASP A 127 -1.58 -4.75 9.54
CA ASP A 127 -1.36 -4.18 8.22
C ASP A 127 -0.40 -5.04 7.39
N PHE A 128 0.67 -5.55 8.01
CA PHE A 128 1.61 -6.43 7.34
C PHE A 128 1.00 -7.80 6.98
N MET A 129 0.18 -8.38 7.86
CA MET A 129 -0.52 -9.64 7.61
C MET A 129 -1.64 -9.52 6.55
N GLY A 130 -2.28 -8.36 6.44
CA GLY A 130 -3.27 -8.09 5.40
C GLY A 130 -2.62 -7.58 4.12
N TYR A 131 -2.28 -6.29 4.10
CA TYR A 131 -1.76 -5.60 2.94
C TYR A 131 -0.34 -6.01 2.55
N GLY A 132 0.53 -6.30 3.54
CA GLY A 132 1.89 -6.76 3.24
C GLY A 132 1.91 -8.11 2.53
N LEU A 133 1.16 -9.09 3.03
CA LEU A 133 1.00 -10.40 2.37
C LEU A 133 0.28 -10.28 1.03
N MET A 134 -0.75 -9.44 0.92
CA MET A 134 -1.42 -9.15 -0.35
C MET A 134 -0.42 -8.65 -1.40
N GLY A 135 0.35 -7.60 -1.06
CA GLY A 135 1.35 -7.03 -1.96
C GLY A 135 2.40 -8.06 -2.38
N PHE A 136 2.85 -8.91 -1.45
CA PHE A 136 3.79 -9.99 -1.76
C PHE A 136 3.20 -11.01 -2.73
N LEU A 137 1.98 -11.51 -2.49
CA LEU A 137 1.32 -12.52 -3.33
C LEU A 137 1.05 -11.98 -4.74
N LEU A 138 0.58 -10.74 -4.86
CA LEU A 138 0.35 -10.10 -6.15
C LEU A 138 1.67 -9.84 -6.89
N SER A 139 2.70 -9.35 -6.19
CA SER A 139 4.02 -9.15 -6.81
C SER A 139 4.59 -10.48 -7.31
N ALA A 140 4.50 -11.54 -6.50
CA ALA A 140 4.92 -12.87 -6.89
C ALA A 140 4.14 -13.40 -8.10
N GLY A 141 2.82 -13.24 -8.12
CA GLY A 141 1.99 -13.61 -9.27
C GLY A 141 2.39 -12.87 -10.54
N THR A 142 2.65 -11.56 -10.46
CA THR A 142 3.16 -10.80 -11.60
C THR A 142 4.50 -11.35 -12.11
N TYR A 143 5.47 -11.59 -11.21
CA TYR A 143 6.79 -12.09 -11.59
C TYR A 143 6.79 -13.53 -12.12
N PHE A 144 5.99 -14.42 -11.53
CA PHE A 144 6.03 -15.85 -11.83
C PHE A 144 4.92 -16.34 -12.78
N ILE A 145 3.87 -15.55 -13.01
CA ILE A 145 2.75 -15.91 -13.89
C ILE A 145 2.68 -14.94 -15.08
N ILE A 146 2.51 -13.64 -14.82
CA ILE A 146 2.28 -12.66 -15.90
C ILE A 146 3.52 -12.47 -16.79
N ILE A 147 4.70 -12.24 -16.21
CA ILE A 147 5.93 -12.03 -17.00
C ILE A 147 6.23 -13.24 -17.91
N PRO A 148 6.21 -14.50 -17.44
CA PRO A 148 6.38 -15.66 -18.32
C PRO A 148 5.34 -15.75 -19.44
N ILE A 149 4.07 -15.46 -19.14
CA ILE A 149 3.02 -15.43 -20.17
C ILE A 149 3.34 -14.36 -21.22
N MET A 150 3.72 -13.15 -20.82
CA MET A 150 4.11 -12.09 -21.74
C MET A 150 5.33 -12.48 -22.60
N LEU A 151 6.36 -13.06 -21.99
CA LEU A 151 7.55 -13.54 -22.68
C LEU A 151 7.22 -14.61 -23.72
N SER A 152 6.24 -15.48 -23.44
CA SER A 152 5.79 -16.51 -24.38
C SER A 152 5.05 -15.93 -25.60
N ILE A 153 4.41 -14.77 -25.45
CA ILE A 153 3.71 -14.07 -26.55
C ILE A 153 4.73 -13.30 -27.40
N SER A 154 5.56 -12.46 -26.77
CA SER A 154 6.63 -11.74 -27.46
C SER A 154 7.69 -11.25 -26.47
N TRP A 155 8.87 -11.87 -26.53
CA TRP A 155 10.00 -11.47 -25.68
C TRP A 155 10.46 -10.03 -25.97
N LYS A 156 10.38 -9.57 -27.22
CA LYS A 156 10.78 -8.20 -27.61
C LYS A 156 9.86 -7.15 -26.99
N VAL A 157 8.55 -7.31 -27.14
CA VAL A 157 7.55 -6.38 -26.57
C VAL A 157 7.60 -6.40 -25.05
N THR A 158 7.81 -7.58 -24.46
CA THR A 158 7.94 -7.73 -23.00
C THR A 158 9.16 -6.99 -22.47
N LEU A 159 10.33 -7.11 -23.11
CA LEU A 159 11.52 -6.37 -22.69
C LEU A 159 11.35 -4.85 -22.88
N LEU A 160 10.73 -4.41 -23.98
CA LEU A 160 10.39 -3.00 -24.19
C LEU A 160 9.44 -2.47 -23.09
N ALA A 161 8.53 -3.30 -22.58
CA ALA A 161 7.66 -2.94 -21.47
C ALA A 161 8.37 -2.95 -20.11
N LEU A 162 9.27 -3.92 -19.88
CA LEU A 162 9.96 -4.11 -18.60
C LEU A 162 11.07 -3.08 -18.35
N ILE A 163 11.81 -2.65 -19.37
CA ILE A 163 12.94 -1.74 -19.21
C ILE A 163 12.49 -0.39 -18.60
N PRO A 164 11.52 0.36 -19.18
CA PRO A 164 11.07 1.62 -18.60
C PRO A 164 10.39 1.42 -17.23
N SER A 165 9.63 0.33 -17.09
CA SER A 165 8.96 -0.02 -15.83
C SER A 165 9.95 -0.31 -14.70
N SER A 166 11.10 -0.91 -15.00
CA SER A 166 12.15 -1.16 -14.01
C SER A 166 12.97 0.10 -13.70
N LEU A 167 13.13 0.99 -14.69
CA LEU A 167 13.85 2.26 -14.51
C LEU A 167 13.15 3.19 -13.52
N ILE A 168 11.84 3.05 -13.27
CA ILE A 168 11.13 3.84 -12.25
C ILE A 168 11.63 3.56 -10.83
N LEU A 169 12.26 2.42 -10.58
CA LEU A 169 12.74 2.04 -9.25
C LEU A 169 13.76 3.05 -8.70
N LEU A 170 14.61 3.61 -9.56
CA LEU A 170 15.62 4.59 -9.14
C LEU A 170 15.00 5.89 -8.61
N PRO A 171 14.19 6.64 -9.39
CA PRO A 171 13.56 7.85 -8.89
C PRO A 171 12.58 7.55 -7.75
N LEU A 172 11.90 6.38 -7.77
CA LEU A 172 11.05 5.93 -6.67
C LEU A 172 11.83 5.88 -5.36
N VAL A 173 12.93 5.12 -5.30
CA VAL A 173 13.73 4.96 -4.06
C VAL A 173 14.27 6.31 -3.58
N ILE A 174 14.72 7.16 -4.50
CA ILE A 174 15.23 8.49 -4.15
C ILE A 174 14.11 9.37 -3.59
N LEU A 175 12.96 9.45 -4.25
CA LEU A 175 11.83 10.28 -3.82
C LEU A 175 11.24 9.78 -2.50
N THR A 176 11.10 8.47 -2.30
CA THR A 176 10.59 7.89 -1.05
C THR A 176 11.50 8.26 0.12
N ARG A 177 12.83 8.13 -0.03
CA ARG A 177 13.77 8.54 1.04
C ARG A 177 13.66 10.04 1.35
N ARG A 178 13.61 10.89 0.33
CA ARG A 178 13.45 12.34 0.50
C ARG A 178 12.11 12.72 1.14
N GLN A 179 11.05 11.97 0.82
CA GLN A 179 9.75 12.13 1.43
C GLN A 179 9.78 11.75 2.91
N GLU A 180 10.40 10.62 3.27
CA GLU A 180 10.57 10.19 4.67
C GLU A 180 11.37 11.22 5.50
N GLU A 181 12.45 11.78 4.93
CA GLU A 181 13.20 12.87 5.54
C GLU A 181 12.31 14.12 5.76
N ALA A 182 11.51 14.50 4.77
CA ALA A 182 10.61 15.66 4.88
C ALA A 182 9.46 15.43 5.88
N VAL A 183 8.94 14.20 5.97
CA VAL A 183 7.96 13.80 7.00
C VAL A 183 8.57 13.94 8.39
N THR A 184 9.83 13.55 8.56
CA THR A 184 10.56 13.73 9.83
C THR A 184 10.68 15.21 10.18
N GLN A 185 11.12 16.05 9.24
CA GLN A 185 11.22 17.50 9.44
C GLN A 185 9.86 18.15 9.77
N GLN A 186 8.78 17.69 9.14
CA GLN A 186 7.43 18.17 9.43
C GLN A 186 7.01 17.79 10.85
N ARG A 187 7.29 16.55 11.30
CA ARG A 187 7.01 16.12 12.68
C ARG A 187 7.75 16.98 13.71
N ASP A 188 9.01 17.32 13.45
CA ASP A 188 9.78 18.23 14.31
C ASP A 188 9.16 19.64 14.36
N ALA A 189 8.66 20.14 13.22
CA ALA A 189 7.97 21.43 13.16
C ALA A 189 6.64 21.42 13.93
N VAL A 190 5.88 20.32 13.88
CA VAL A 190 4.67 20.13 14.68
C VAL A 190 5.03 20.18 16.17
N ALA A 191 6.07 19.45 16.60
CA ALA A 191 6.52 19.47 18.00
C ALA A 191 6.94 20.87 18.45
N ALA A 192 7.69 21.60 17.62
CA ALA A 192 8.10 22.97 17.91
C ALA A 192 6.91 23.94 18.01
N LEU A 193 5.91 23.82 17.15
CA LEU A 193 4.67 24.61 17.22
C LEU A 193 3.85 24.27 18.47
N SER A 194 3.77 22.99 18.85
CA SER A 194 3.09 22.58 20.08
C SER A 194 3.77 23.15 21.33
N ASN A 195 5.10 23.15 21.38
CA ASN A 195 5.86 23.75 22.49
C ASN A 195 5.62 25.26 22.60
N GLU A 196 5.57 25.97 21.47
CA GLU A 196 5.23 27.40 21.43
C GLU A 196 3.87 27.69 22.07
N VAL A 197 2.86 26.87 21.74
CA VAL A 197 1.51 27.01 22.32
C VAL A 197 1.51 26.75 23.83
N LEU A 198 2.24 25.72 24.28
CA LEU A 198 2.36 25.40 25.71
C LEU A 198 3.01 26.54 26.49
N GLU A 199 4.13 27.09 26.00
CA GLU A 199 4.83 28.21 26.64
C GLU A 199 3.91 29.44 26.80
N VAL A 200 3.13 29.76 25.76
CA VAL A 200 2.17 30.89 25.81
C VAL A 200 1.04 30.63 26.80
N ILE A 201 0.53 29.39 26.88
CA ILE A 201 -0.56 29.03 27.81
C ILE A 201 -0.07 29.08 29.26
N GLU A 202 1.08 28.47 29.55
CA GLU A 202 1.68 28.44 30.89
C GLU A 202 2.11 29.86 31.32
N GLY A 203 2.68 30.63 30.40
CA GLY A 203 3.14 32.00 30.58
C GLY A 203 2.08 33.09 30.32
N ILE A 204 0.78 32.74 30.23
CA ILE A 204 -0.25 33.68 29.78
C ILE A 204 -0.36 34.94 30.66
N ARG A 205 -0.12 34.79 31.97
CA ARG A 205 -0.12 35.90 32.92
C ARG A 205 1.03 36.87 32.66
N VAL A 206 2.23 36.34 32.37
CA VAL A 206 3.42 37.12 32.02
C VAL A 206 3.21 37.83 30.69
N THR A 207 2.76 37.11 29.66
CA THR A 207 2.50 37.68 28.32
C THR A 207 1.48 38.81 28.38
N ARG A 208 0.43 38.70 29.21
CA ARG A 208 -0.56 39.77 29.41
C ARG A 208 -0.01 40.94 30.23
N ALA A 209 0.80 40.69 31.25
CA ALA A 209 1.36 41.73 32.12
C ALA A 209 2.36 42.63 31.38
N TYR A 210 3.18 42.06 30.48
CA TYR A 210 4.17 42.81 29.69
C TYR A 210 3.64 43.35 28.35
N GLY A 211 2.41 42.99 27.95
CA GLY A 211 1.83 43.48 26.69
C GLY A 211 2.35 42.80 25.41
N ASN A 212 3.12 41.71 25.52
CA ASN A 212 3.84 41.07 24.40
C ASN A 212 2.97 40.21 23.47
N LYS A 213 1.68 40.54 23.31
CA LYS A 213 0.76 39.77 22.45
C LYS A 213 1.19 39.77 20.98
N GLN A 214 1.69 40.91 20.48
CA GLN A 214 2.17 41.02 19.11
C GLN A 214 3.36 40.10 18.84
N GLU A 215 4.31 40.04 19.78
CA GLU A 215 5.52 39.23 19.67
C GLU A 215 5.18 37.73 19.68
N ALA A 216 4.32 37.28 20.62
CA ALA A 216 3.82 35.91 20.66
C ALA A 216 3.09 35.52 19.36
N SER A 217 2.29 36.43 18.81
CA SER A 217 1.61 36.21 17.52
C SER A 217 2.60 36.07 16.37
N GLN A 218 3.65 36.90 16.32
CA GLN A 218 4.71 36.80 15.30
C GLN A 218 5.50 35.49 15.40
N ARG A 219 5.87 35.05 16.62
CA ARG A 219 6.50 33.74 16.86
C ARG A 219 5.63 32.59 16.35
N PHE A 220 4.34 32.60 16.71
CA PHE A 220 3.40 31.57 16.26
C PHE A 220 3.22 31.55 14.73
N GLN A 221 3.11 32.73 14.10
CA GLN A 221 3.03 32.85 12.64
C GLN A 221 4.30 32.30 11.96
N ALA A 222 5.48 32.58 12.50
CA ALA A 222 6.74 32.06 11.96
C ALA A 222 6.81 30.52 12.03
N LYS A 223 6.45 29.93 13.18
CA LYS A 223 6.40 28.46 13.36
C LYS A 223 5.36 27.80 12.45
N THR A 224 4.20 28.43 12.31
CA THR A 224 3.13 27.93 11.42
C THR A 224 3.57 27.98 9.95
N ARG A 225 4.27 29.05 9.54
CA ARG A 225 4.84 29.16 8.17
C ARG A 225 5.92 28.10 7.92
N ASP A 226 6.79 27.83 8.89
CA ASP A 226 7.78 26.74 8.81
C ASP A 226 7.09 25.37 8.63
N LEU A 227 6.09 25.07 9.47
CA LEU A 227 5.28 23.85 9.36
C LEU A 227 4.63 23.72 7.98
N ALA A 228 4.00 24.79 7.48
CA ALA A 228 3.37 24.79 6.17
C ALA A 228 4.38 24.53 5.04
N SER A 229 5.56 25.16 5.10
CA SER A 229 6.61 24.96 4.09
C SER A 229 7.10 23.51 4.03
N LYS A 230 7.24 22.85 5.19
CA LYS A 230 7.64 21.44 5.31
C LYS A 230 6.54 20.51 4.81
N ALA A 231 5.28 20.80 5.13
CA ALA A 231 4.14 20.06 4.60
C ALA A 231 4.06 20.13 3.06
N ILE A 232 4.23 21.33 2.50
CA ILE A 232 4.26 21.55 1.05
C ILE A 232 5.41 20.76 0.40
N ARG A 233 6.57 20.65 1.05
CA ARG A 233 7.70 19.84 0.54
C ARG A 233 7.35 18.37 0.37
N ILE A 234 6.57 17.80 1.29
CA ILE A 234 6.05 16.43 1.18
C ILE A 234 5.13 16.31 -0.04
N MET A 235 4.23 17.29 -0.23
CA MET A 235 3.34 17.32 -1.40
C MET A 235 4.11 17.41 -2.71
N TYR A 236 5.21 18.15 -2.77
CA TYR A 236 6.07 18.19 -3.96
C TYR A 236 6.65 16.81 -4.29
N TYR A 237 7.15 16.06 -3.30
CA TYR A 237 7.66 14.71 -3.55
C TYR A 237 6.55 13.74 -3.98
N GLN A 238 5.37 13.82 -3.37
CA GLN A 238 4.20 13.03 -3.78
C GLN A 238 3.75 13.36 -5.20
N ALA A 239 3.69 14.66 -5.55
CA ALA A 239 3.33 15.11 -6.88
C ALA A 239 4.38 14.71 -7.94
N ALA A 240 5.67 14.81 -7.61
CA ALA A 240 6.75 14.35 -8.47
C ALA A 240 6.66 12.83 -8.71
N PHE A 241 6.39 12.06 -7.66
CA PHE A 241 6.19 10.61 -7.76
C PHE A 241 5.00 10.26 -8.66
N GLY A 242 3.84 10.88 -8.44
CA GLY A 242 2.65 10.64 -9.25
C GLY A 242 2.85 11.01 -10.72
N ARG A 243 3.49 12.15 -11.00
CA ARG A 243 3.79 12.59 -12.38
C ARG A 243 4.78 11.67 -13.08
N LEU A 244 5.89 11.31 -12.42
CA LEU A 244 6.88 10.40 -12.99
C LEU A 244 6.27 9.03 -13.32
N SER A 245 5.40 8.53 -12.45
CA SER A 245 4.72 7.25 -12.66
C SER A 245 3.84 7.27 -13.92
N ILE A 246 3.01 8.31 -14.07
CA ILE A 246 2.14 8.46 -15.25
C ILE A 246 2.99 8.64 -16.52
N THR A 247 4.01 9.51 -16.49
CA THR A 247 4.86 9.75 -17.66
C THR A 247 5.58 8.50 -18.12
N ILE A 248 6.12 7.69 -17.19
CA ILE A 248 6.77 6.43 -17.54
C ILE A 248 5.75 5.44 -18.10
N MET A 249 4.58 5.29 -17.48
CA MET A 249 3.52 4.42 -18.02
C MET A 249 3.10 4.82 -19.44
N SER A 250 2.93 6.13 -19.69
CA SER A 250 2.60 6.65 -21.02
C SER A 250 3.73 6.41 -22.03
N LEU A 251 5.00 6.60 -21.64
CA LEU A 251 6.15 6.33 -22.49
C LEU A 251 6.25 4.84 -22.83
N THR A 252 6.05 3.96 -21.84
CA THR A 252 6.01 2.52 -22.06
C THR A 252 4.91 2.14 -23.04
N ALA A 253 3.70 2.69 -22.88
CA ALA A 253 2.60 2.43 -23.80
C ALA A 253 2.92 2.91 -25.23
N ALA A 254 3.51 4.10 -25.37
CA ALA A 254 3.92 4.63 -26.68
C ALA A 254 4.99 3.76 -27.35
N LEU A 255 5.98 3.26 -26.59
CA LEU A 255 7.03 2.36 -27.08
C LEU A 255 6.53 0.96 -27.44
N VAL A 256 5.41 0.52 -26.84
CA VAL A 256 4.81 -0.79 -27.12
C VAL A 256 3.88 -0.73 -28.33
N ILE A 257 3.21 0.41 -28.56
CA ILE A 257 2.28 0.60 -29.67
C ILE A 257 3.02 1.02 -30.97
N GLY A 258 4.08 1.81 -30.85
CA GLY A 258 4.89 2.29 -31.98
C GLY A 258 5.92 1.28 -32.44
#